data_AF-A0A0P4UGU5-F1
#
_entry.id   AF-A0A0P4UGU5-F1
#
_cell.length_a   1.000
_cell.length_b   1.000
_cell.length_c   1.000
_cell.angle_alpha   90.00
_cell.angle_beta   90.00
_cell.angle_gamma   90.00
#
_symmetry.space_group_name_H-M   'P 1'
#
loop_
_entity.id
_entity.type
_entity.pdbx_description
1 polymer ?
#
loop_
_entity_poly.entity_id
_entity_poly.type
_entity_poly.pdbx_seq_one_letter_code
_entity_poly.pdbx_strand_id
1 'polypeptide(L)'
;MNALKLNAEECSSFGQLVLQYLEKNSETNMSQLAREVGISRAGLGWICRKESNPDEETALKVARSIGANATDVARLVHENKLEKLAQRHRLIYATKFSKESYQTTIPLEDAIAGLDALFQAFHTVTQSIPTLEKPTDFQIYKQSYEIIKREFLSRKIPRKLQDFQKEPSPS
;
A
#
# COMPACT_ATOMS: atom_id res chain seq x y z
N MET A 1 10.88 23.60 20.94
CA MET A 1 11.18 22.55 19.93
C MET A 1 10.30 21.33 20.21
N ASN A 2 9.94 20.56 19.17
CA ASN A 2 9.01 19.40 19.12
C ASN A 2 7.55 19.71 18.79
N ALA A 3 7.13 19.32 17.58
CA ALA A 3 5.70 19.20 17.22
C ALA A 3 5.41 18.12 16.15
N LEU A 4 6.42 17.49 15.55
CA LEU A 4 6.27 16.31 14.70
C LEU A 4 7.51 15.45 14.93
N LYS A 5 7.60 14.80 16.09
CA LYS A 5 8.40 13.58 16.19
C LYS A 5 7.52 12.50 15.57
N LEU A 6 7.91 11.99 14.41
CA LEU A 6 7.29 10.80 13.86
C LEU A 6 7.47 9.69 14.90
N ASN A 7 6.38 9.13 15.41
CA ASN A 7 6.45 7.93 16.23
C ASN A 7 6.64 6.75 15.27
N ALA A 8 7.70 5.96 15.47
CA ALA A 8 7.99 4.78 14.66
C ALA A 8 6.80 3.79 14.63
N GLU A 9 6.04 3.70 15.72
CA GLU A 9 4.86 2.83 15.84
C GLU A 9 3.67 3.29 14.98
N GLU A 10 3.57 4.60 14.72
CA GLU A 10 2.51 5.20 13.89
C GLU A 10 2.91 5.26 12.41
N CYS A 11 4.20 5.04 12.11
CA CYS A 11 4.71 5.11 10.75
C CYS A 11 4.35 3.84 9.97
N SER A 12 3.96 4.04 8.71
CA SER A 12 3.97 2.95 7.72
C SER A 12 5.42 2.54 7.43
N SER A 13 5.64 1.41 6.76
CA SER A 13 6.98 1.01 6.32
C SER A 13 7.65 2.07 5.44
N PHE A 14 6.87 2.79 4.61
CA PHE A 14 7.35 3.98 3.89
C PHE A 14 7.75 5.12 4.85
N GLY A 15 6.96 5.41 5.88
CA GLY A 15 7.32 6.40 6.90
C GLY A 15 8.55 6.02 7.73
N GLN A 16 8.73 4.73 8.01
CA GLN A 16 9.91 4.21 8.69
C GLN A 16 11.17 4.41 7.86
N LEU A 17 11.09 4.24 6.53
CA LEU A 17 12.19 4.54 5.62
C LEU A 17 12.61 6.02 5.72
N VAL A 18 11.64 6.94 5.77
CA VAL A 18 11.90 8.37 5.95
C VAL A 18 12.49 8.67 7.33
N LEU A 19 11.95 8.05 8.39
CA LEU A 19 12.45 8.21 9.75
C LEU A 19 13.90 7.75 9.87
N GLN A 20 14.24 6.57 9.33
CA GLN A 20 15.60 6.04 9.31
C GLN A 20 16.58 6.97 8.57
N TYR A 21 16.14 7.61 7.49
CA TYR A 21 16.95 8.62 6.80
C TYR A 21 17.25 9.81 7.71
N LEU A 22 16.23 10.36 8.38
CA LEU A 22 16.39 11.51 9.29
C LEU A 22 17.27 11.16 10.51
N GLU A 23 17.18 9.94 11.02
CA GLU A 23 18.01 9.47 12.13
C GLU A 23 19.48 9.32 11.72
N LYS A 24 19.76 8.88 10.48
CA LYS A 24 21.12 8.73 9.95
C LYS A 24 21.75 10.05 9.50
N ASN A 25 20.93 11.05 9.16
CA ASN A 25 21.37 12.34 8.64
C ASN A 25 20.97 13.47 9.59
N SER A 26 21.67 13.58 10.73
CA SER A 26 21.36 14.55 11.80
C SER A 26 21.38 16.02 11.37
N GLU A 27 22.06 16.34 10.26
CA GLU A 27 22.09 17.66 9.62
C GLU A 27 20.76 18.02 8.92
N THR A 28 19.92 17.02 8.61
CA THR A 28 18.63 17.18 7.94
C THR A 28 17.48 16.93 8.91
N ASN A 29 16.66 17.94 9.13
CA ASN A 29 15.41 17.82 9.88
C ASN A 29 14.18 17.73 8.96
N MET A 30 13.05 17.39 9.55
CA MET A 30 11.76 17.22 8.84
C MET A 30 11.36 18.43 8.00
N SER A 31 11.66 19.66 8.44
CA SER A 31 11.32 20.87 7.68
C SER A 31 12.21 21.05 6.46
N GLN A 32 13.51 20.71 6.58
CA GLN A 32 14.44 20.75 5.46
C GLN A 32 14.08 19.69 4.41
N LEU A 33 13.83 18.45 4.83
CA LEU A 33 13.41 17.39 3.92
C LEU A 33 12.08 17.72 3.22
N ALA A 34 11.10 18.23 3.96
CA ALA A 34 9.81 18.63 3.37
C ALA A 34 9.99 19.70 2.29
N ARG A 35 10.89 20.68 2.52
CA ARG A 35 11.23 21.71 1.54
C ARG A 35 11.90 21.14 0.30
N GLU A 36 12.81 20.17 0.44
CA GLU A 36 13.45 19.48 -0.68
C GLU A 36 12.47 18.67 -1.52
N VAL A 37 11.52 18.00 -0.86
CA VAL A 37 10.42 17.26 -1.51
C VAL A 37 9.39 18.22 -2.14
N GLY A 38 9.34 19.47 -1.69
CA GLY A 38 8.39 20.48 -2.18
C GLY A 38 6.99 20.36 -1.58
N ILE A 39 6.88 19.86 -0.34
CA ILE A 39 5.60 19.75 0.40
C ILE A 39 5.71 20.42 1.77
N SER A 40 4.59 20.61 2.46
CA SER A 40 4.62 21.14 3.83
C SER A 40 5.19 20.11 4.81
N ARG A 41 5.81 20.58 5.90
CA ARG A 41 6.28 19.71 6.99
C ARG A 41 5.16 18.82 7.54
N ALA A 42 3.95 19.38 7.69
CA ALA A 42 2.77 18.63 8.11
C ALA A 42 2.35 17.58 7.07
N GLY A 43 2.43 17.92 5.78
CA GLY A 43 2.19 16.99 4.68
C GLY A 43 3.17 15.83 4.67
N LEU A 44 4.46 16.10 4.83
CA LEU A 44 5.48 15.05 4.97
C LEU A 44 5.21 14.16 6.19
N GLY A 45 4.85 14.77 7.32
CA GLY A 45 4.46 14.03 8.52
C GLY A 45 3.23 13.15 8.31
N TRP A 46 2.24 13.65 7.58
CA TRP A 46 1.01 12.93 7.27
C TRP A 46 1.26 11.71 6.38
N ILE A 47 2.00 11.85 5.28
CA ILE A 47 2.24 10.73 4.34
C ILE A 47 3.11 9.61 4.92
N CYS A 48 3.85 9.88 6.02
CA CYS A 48 4.63 8.87 6.72
C CYS A 48 3.75 7.94 7.60
N ARG A 49 2.50 8.31 7.89
CA ARG A 49 1.65 7.53 8.80
C ARG A 49 0.98 6.34 8.13
N LYS A 50 0.66 5.30 8.92
CA LYS A 50 -0.12 4.12 8.49
C LYS A 50 -1.46 4.49 7.85
N GLU A 51 -2.09 5.58 8.28
CA GLU A 51 -3.40 6.00 7.79
C GLU A 51 -3.36 6.74 6.44
N SER A 52 -2.17 7.07 5.93
CA SER A 52 -1.97 7.87 4.72
C SER A 52 -1.14 7.14 3.67
N ASN A 53 -1.13 7.66 2.45
CA ASN A 53 -0.21 7.25 1.39
C ASN A 53 0.10 8.47 0.52
N PRO A 54 1.36 8.67 0.11
CA PRO A 54 1.68 9.67 -0.91
C PRO A 54 1.10 9.25 -2.28
N ASP A 55 0.92 10.24 -3.15
CA ASP A 55 0.78 9.98 -4.59
C ASP A 55 2.13 9.62 -5.22
N GLU A 56 2.11 9.21 -6.49
CA GLU A 56 3.31 8.79 -7.22
C GLU A 56 4.36 9.88 -7.27
N GLU A 57 3.97 11.10 -7.63
CA GLU A 57 4.90 12.23 -7.74
C GLU A 57 5.60 12.52 -6.40
N THR A 58 4.82 12.59 -5.32
CA THR A 58 5.36 12.85 -3.98
C THR A 58 6.25 11.70 -3.50
N ALA A 59 5.83 10.45 -3.71
CA ALA A 59 6.62 9.28 -3.34
C ALA A 59 7.98 9.26 -4.06
N LEU A 60 8.00 9.56 -5.36
CA LEU A 60 9.23 9.62 -6.15
C LEU A 60 10.14 10.79 -5.77
N LYS A 61 9.57 11.95 -5.40
CA LYS A 61 10.35 13.07 -4.86
C LYS A 61 10.98 12.70 -3.52
N VAL A 62 10.23 12.08 -2.61
CA VAL A 62 10.77 11.57 -1.34
C VAL A 62 11.89 10.57 -1.59
N ALA A 63 11.66 9.57 -2.45
CA ALA A 63 12.66 8.56 -2.79
C ALA A 63 13.98 9.19 -3.25
N ARG A 64 13.90 10.19 -4.14
CA ARG A 64 15.06 10.93 -4.63
C ARG A 64 15.76 11.70 -3.52
N SER A 65 15.03 12.44 -2.68
CA SER A 65 15.60 13.23 -1.60
C SER A 65 16.32 12.37 -0.56
N ILE A 66 15.84 11.16 -0.29
CA ILE A 66 16.45 10.26 0.71
C ILE A 66 17.39 9.21 0.11
N GLY A 67 17.62 9.24 -1.21
CA GLY A 67 18.46 8.27 -1.92
C GLY A 67 17.91 6.83 -1.93
N ALA A 68 16.60 6.65 -1.80
CA ALA A 68 15.96 5.33 -1.82
C ALA A 68 15.65 4.86 -3.24
N ASN A 69 15.62 3.53 -3.42
CA ASN A 69 15.20 2.91 -4.67
C ASN A 69 13.70 3.18 -4.92
N ALA A 70 13.36 3.66 -6.12
CA ALA A 70 11.99 4.03 -6.48
C ALA A 70 11.04 2.81 -6.52
N THR A 71 11.53 1.63 -6.91
CA THR A 71 10.80 0.36 -6.92
C THR A 71 10.43 -0.05 -5.49
N ASP A 72 11.37 0.06 -4.55
CA ASP A 72 11.10 -0.23 -3.14
C ASP A 72 10.07 0.75 -2.57
N VAL A 73 10.19 2.04 -2.86
CA VAL A 73 9.21 3.03 -2.43
C VAL A 73 7.82 2.74 -3.02
N ALA A 74 7.75 2.38 -4.29
CA ALA A 74 6.50 1.96 -4.92
C ALA A 74 5.87 0.76 -4.21
N ARG A 75 6.67 -0.26 -3.90
CA ARG A 75 6.24 -1.45 -3.16
C ARG A 75 5.68 -1.08 -1.79
N LEU A 76 6.45 -0.37 -0.97
CA LEU A 76 6.05 0.02 0.40
C LEU A 76 4.76 0.85 0.44
N VAL A 77 4.57 1.75 -0.54
CA VAL A 77 3.33 2.55 -0.64
C VAL A 77 2.12 1.66 -0.95
N HIS A 78 2.27 0.62 -1.76
CA HIS A 78 1.16 -0.26 -2.13
C HIS A 78 0.89 -1.37 -1.10
N GLU A 79 1.93 -1.87 -0.42
CA GLU A 79 1.78 -2.72 0.76
C GLU A 79 0.96 -2.01 1.85
N ASN A 80 1.29 -0.75 2.17
CA ASN A 80 0.52 0.03 3.14
C ASN A 80 -0.95 0.25 2.71
N LYS A 81 -1.26 0.29 1.40
CA LYS A 81 -2.66 0.30 0.94
C LYS A 81 -3.38 -1.01 1.27
N LEU A 82 -2.71 -2.17 1.15
CA LEU A 82 -3.27 -3.47 1.52
C LEU A 82 -3.43 -3.60 3.04
N GLU A 83 -2.44 -3.16 3.82
CA GLU A 83 -2.53 -3.10 5.29
C GLU A 83 -3.77 -2.32 5.75
N LYS A 84 -4.01 -1.15 5.16
CA LYS A 84 -5.19 -0.33 5.45
C LYS A 84 -6.50 -1.02 5.05
N LEU A 85 -6.50 -1.84 4.01
CA LEU A 85 -7.67 -2.65 3.67
C LEU A 85 -7.88 -3.79 4.68
N ALA A 86 -6.81 -4.45 5.13
CA ALA A 86 -6.85 -5.49 6.16
C ALA A 86 -7.40 -4.98 7.48
N GLN A 87 -6.91 -3.82 7.95
CA GLN A 87 -7.37 -3.17 9.18
C GLN A 87 -8.87 -2.80 9.12
N ARG A 88 -9.41 -2.59 7.92
CA ARG A 88 -10.85 -2.31 7.71
C ARG A 88 -11.68 -3.59 7.50
N HIS A 89 -11.08 -4.77 7.68
CA HIS A 89 -11.66 -6.09 7.39
C HIS A 89 -12.16 -6.21 5.94
N ARG A 90 -11.45 -5.59 5.00
CA ARG A 90 -11.83 -5.55 3.58
C ARG A 90 -11.04 -6.50 2.70
N LEU A 91 -10.15 -7.33 3.25
CA LEU A 91 -9.48 -8.38 2.48
C LEU A 91 -10.39 -9.61 2.35
N ILE A 92 -11.56 -9.44 1.75
CA ILE A 92 -12.56 -10.50 1.66
C ILE A 92 -12.61 -11.02 0.23
N TYR A 93 -12.21 -12.28 0.06
CA TYR A 93 -12.51 -13.03 -1.14
C TYR A 93 -13.95 -13.50 -1.12
N ALA A 94 -14.67 -13.23 -2.20
CA ALA A 94 -16.04 -13.65 -2.36
C ALA A 94 -16.28 -14.10 -3.79
N THR A 95 -16.82 -15.31 -3.97
CA THR A 95 -17.12 -15.84 -5.30
C THR A 95 -18.42 -16.62 -5.35
N LYS A 96 -18.91 -16.84 -6.58
CA LYS A 96 -20.06 -17.67 -6.94
C LYS A 96 -19.70 -18.60 -8.10
N PHE A 97 -18.49 -19.16 -8.09
CA PHE A 97 -18.09 -20.12 -9.12
C PHE A 97 -18.86 -21.44 -9.00
N SER A 98 -19.39 -21.76 -7.82
CA SER A 98 -20.31 -22.88 -7.60
C SER A 98 -21.74 -22.39 -7.34
N LYS A 99 -22.68 -23.33 -7.19
CA LYS A 99 -24.06 -23.03 -6.77
C LYS A 99 -24.13 -22.32 -5.41
N GLU A 100 -23.07 -22.44 -4.61
CA GLU A 100 -22.96 -21.83 -3.29
C GLU A 100 -22.05 -20.60 -3.35
N SER A 101 -22.40 -19.57 -2.57
CA SER A 101 -21.50 -18.45 -2.36
C SER A 101 -20.40 -18.85 -1.40
N TYR A 102 -19.15 -18.62 -1.78
CA TYR A 102 -18.00 -18.79 -0.91
C TYR A 102 -17.44 -17.43 -0.51
N GLN A 103 -17.17 -17.26 0.79
CA GLN A 103 -16.54 -16.07 1.33
C GLN A 103 -15.44 -16.48 2.31
N THR A 104 -14.25 -15.89 2.17
CA THR A 104 -13.17 -16.06 3.13
C THR A 104 -12.37 -14.77 3.27
N THR A 105 -11.73 -14.58 4.42
CA THR A 105 -10.76 -13.51 4.61
C THR A 105 -9.41 -13.97 4.05
N ILE A 106 -8.81 -13.14 3.20
CA ILE A 106 -7.45 -13.35 2.69
C ILE A 106 -6.47 -12.78 3.74
N PRO A 107 -5.49 -13.59 4.21
CA PRO A 107 -4.40 -13.09 5.04
C PRO A 107 -3.65 -11.93 4.38
N LEU A 108 -3.14 -10.99 5.16
CA LEU A 108 -2.46 -9.81 4.60
C LEU A 108 -1.20 -10.22 3.82
N GLU A 109 -0.45 -11.18 4.35
CA GLU A 109 0.74 -11.75 3.75
C GLU A 109 0.46 -12.35 2.38
N ASP A 110 -0.67 -13.03 2.20
CA ASP A 110 -1.07 -13.60 0.91
C ASP A 110 -1.44 -12.50 -0.09
N ALA A 111 -2.09 -11.42 0.37
CA ALA A 111 -2.39 -10.27 -0.46
C ALA A 111 -1.11 -9.53 -0.91
N ILE A 112 -0.12 -9.40 -0.03
CA ILE A 112 1.20 -8.82 -0.36
C ILE A 112 1.94 -9.74 -1.34
N ALA A 113 1.97 -11.05 -1.11
CA ALA A 113 2.59 -12.00 -2.03
C ALA A 113 1.94 -11.96 -3.43
N GLY A 114 0.61 -11.81 -3.48
CA GLY A 114 -0.11 -11.61 -4.74
C GLY A 114 0.28 -10.31 -5.44
N LEU A 115 0.56 -9.23 -4.70
CA LEU A 115 0.98 -7.94 -5.24
C LEU A 115 2.33 -8.07 -5.94
N ASP A 116 3.28 -8.72 -5.27
CA ASP A 116 4.62 -8.96 -5.81
C ASP A 116 4.59 -9.90 -7.02
N ALA A 117 3.77 -10.97 -6.96
CA ALA A 117 3.62 -11.89 -8.08
C ALA A 117 3.08 -11.19 -9.34
N LEU A 118 2.07 -10.33 -9.20
CA LEU A 118 1.54 -9.53 -10.30
C LEU A 118 2.58 -8.52 -10.81
N PHE A 119 3.29 -7.85 -9.92
CA PHE A 119 4.38 -6.94 -10.30
C PHE A 119 5.43 -7.66 -11.15
N GLN A 120 5.88 -8.85 -10.74
CA GLN A 120 6.85 -9.64 -11.50
C GLN A 120 6.31 -10.11 -12.86
N ALA A 121 5.03 -10.48 -12.93
CA ALA A 121 4.39 -10.85 -14.19
C ALA A 121 4.35 -9.68 -15.17
N PHE A 122 3.94 -8.49 -14.73
CA PHE A 122 3.99 -7.27 -15.54
C PHE A 122 5.43 -6.91 -15.94
N HIS A 123 6.37 -6.99 -14.99
CA HIS A 123 7.77 -6.68 -15.27
C HIS A 123 8.33 -7.62 -16.35
N THR A 124 8.00 -8.91 -16.30
CA THR A 124 8.38 -9.91 -17.30
C THR A 124 7.85 -9.57 -18.69
N VAL A 125 6.56 -9.26 -18.80
CA VAL A 125 5.93 -8.95 -20.10
C VAL A 125 6.42 -7.61 -20.67
N THR A 126 6.77 -6.66 -19.82
CA THR A 126 7.23 -5.32 -20.24
C THR A 126 8.73 -5.25 -20.55
N GLN A 127 9.49 -6.35 -20.43
CA GLN A 127 10.93 -6.37 -20.75
C GLN A 127 11.23 -6.04 -22.21
N SER A 128 10.33 -6.41 -23.13
CA SER A 128 10.49 -6.16 -24.56
C SER A 128 10.04 -4.76 -24.99
N ILE A 129 9.48 -3.97 -24.09
CA ILE A 129 8.98 -2.62 -24.39
C ILE A 129 10.14 -1.62 -24.32
N PRO A 130 10.28 -0.70 -25.30
CA PRO A 130 11.27 0.36 -25.24
C PRO A 130 11.16 1.18 -23.94
N THR A 131 12.31 1.60 -23.37
CA THR A 131 12.36 2.26 -22.06
C THR A 131 11.48 3.50 -21.94
N LEU A 132 11.32 4.29 -23.01
CA LEU A 132 10.46 5.49 -23.04
C LEU A 132 8.96 5.16 -22.91
N GLU A 133 8.55 3.98 -23.37
CA GLU A 133 7.16 3.52 -23.38
C GLU A 133 6.87 2.54 -22.22
N LYS A 134 7.92 2.12 -21.49
CA LYS A 134 7.78 1.18 -20.38
C LYS A 134 7.07 1.88 -19.21
N PRO A 135 6.01 1.26 -18.64
CA PRO A 135 5.39 1.81 -17.44
C PRO A 135 6.40 1.85 -16.29
N THR A 136 6.27 2.86 -15.43
CA THR A 136 7.09 2.95 -14.22
C THR A 136 6.75 1.81 -13.27
N ASP A 137 7.71 1.40 -12.43
CA ASP A 137 7.43 0.39 -11.41
C ASP A 137 6.29 0.82 -10.47
N PHE A 138 6.15 2.12 -10.22
CA PHE A 138 5.04 2.68 -9.45
C PHE A 138 3.69 2.46 -10.14
N GLN A 139 3.62 2.66 -11.47
CA GLN A 139 2.44 2.37 -12.26
C GLN A 139 2.11 0.87 -12.26
N ILE A 140 3.12 0.00 -12.34
CA ILE A 140 2.93 -1.45 -12.29
C ILE A 140 2.38 -1.89 -10.92
N TYR A 141 2.97 -1.42 -9.81
CA TYR A 141 2.44 -1.70 -8.47
C TYR A 141 1.02 -1.15 -8.28
N LYS A 142 0.71 0.03 -8.83
CA LYS A 142 -0.63 0.59 -8.81
C LYS A 142 -1.64 -0.28 -9.56
N GLN A 143 -1.29 -0.78 -10.75
CA GLN A 143 -2.14 -1.69 -11.52
C GLN A 143 -2.33 -3.02 -10.78
N SER A 144 -1.25 -3.59 -10.27
CA SER A 144 -1.26 -4.84 -9.50
C SER A 144 -2.15 -4.74 -8.25
N TYR A 145 -2.05 -3.63 -7.50
CA TYR A 145 -2.93 -3.35 -6.37
C TYR A 145 -4.40 -3.24 -6.77
N GLU A 146 -4.73 -2.54 -7.86
CA GLU A 146 -6.13 -2.43 -8.30
C GLU A 146 -6.70 -3.77 -8.77
N ILE A 147 -5.89 -4.66 -9.36
CA ILE A 147 -6.30 -6.04 -9.68
C ILE A 147 -6.63 -6.79 -8.40
N ILE A 148 -5.73 -6.78 -7.41
CA ILE A 148 -5.95 -7.46 -6.11
C ILE A 148 -7.23 -6.95 -5.46
N LYS A 149 -7.32 -5.63 -5.32
CA LYS A 149 -8.47 -4.97 -4.72
C LYS A 149 -9.77 -5.29 -5.43
N ARG A 150 -9.81 -5.24 -6.76
CA ARG A 150 -11.04 -5.44 -7.54
C ARG A 150 -11.45 -6.90 -7.63
N GLU A 151 -10.52 -7.76 -8.02
CA GLU A 151 -10.83 -9.15 -8.38
C GLU A 151 -10.91 -10.05 -7.15
N PHE A 152 -10.14 -9.74 -6.10
CA PHE A 152 -10.03 -10.60 -4.92
C PHE A 152 -10.64 -10.01 -3.65
N LEU A 153 -10.79 -8.68 -3.54
CA LEU A 153 -11.17 -8.04 -2.26
C LEU A 153 -12.45 -7.19 -2.33
N SER A 154 -12.99 -6.96 -3.53
CA SER A 154 -14.19 -6.14 -3.72
C SER A 154 -15.24 -6.86 -4.55
N ARG A 155 -16.01 -7.74 -3.89
CA ARG A 155 -17.36 -8.05 -4.35
C ARG A 155 -18.32 -7.76 -3.22
N LYS A 156 -19.23 -6.81 -3.42
CA LYS A 156 -20.41 -6.66 -2.56
C LYS A 156 -21.19 -7.96 -2.69
N ILE A 157 -21.08 -8.85 -1.70
CA ILE A 157 -22.05 -9.92 -1.58
C ILE A 157 -23.40 -9.25 -1.25
N PRO A 158 -24.48 -9.53 -2.00
CA PRO A 158 -25.79 -8.97 -1.69
C PRO A 158 -26.20 -9.28 -0.25
N ARG A 159 -26.78 -8.30 0.47
CA ARG A 159 -27.19 -8.39 1.89
C ARG A 159 -27.99 -9.65 2.26
N LYS A 160 -28.66 -10.30 1.32
CA LYS A 160 -29.45 -11.53 1.52
C LYS A 160 -28.64 -12.75 2.01
N LEU A 161 -27.32 -12.67 2.06
CA LEU A 161 -26.45 -13.75 2.53
C LEU A 161 -25.93 -13.56 3.97
N GLN A 162 -26.24 -12.44 4.63
CA GLN A 162 -25.88 -12.23 6.05
C GLN A 162 -26.77 -13.01 7.03
N ASP A 163 -27.96 -13.44 6.60
CA ASP A 163 -28.95 -14.09 7.47
C ASP A 163 -28.72 -15.59 7.69
N PHE A 164 -27.75 -16.22 7.01
CA PHE A 164 -27.46 -17.65 7.12
C PHE A 164 -26.42 -18.02 8.20
N GLN A 165 -25.92 -17.05 8.97
CA GLN A 165 -24.97 -17.27 10.08
C GLN A 165 -25.57 -17.05 11.47
N LYS A 166 -26.87 -17.30 11.66
CA LYS A 166 -27.36 -17.61 13.01
C LYS A 166 -27.15 -19.10 13.24
N GLU A 167 -26.15 -19.44 14.06
CA GLU A 167 -26.00 -20.79 14.62
C GLU A 167 -27.35 -21.22 15.24
N PRO A 168 -27.76 -22.48 15.10
CA PRO A 168 -28.92 -22.98 15.80
C PRO A 168 -28.62 -22.98 17.30
N SER A 169 -29.44 -22.27 18.07
CA SER A 169 -29.38 -22.30 19.53
C SER A 169 -29.46 -23.74 20.03
N PRO A 170 -28.59 -24.17 20.96
CA PRO A 170 -28.69 -25.50 21.55
C PRO A 170 -30.01 -25.62 22.30
N SER A 171 -30.68 -26.76 22.08
CA SER A 171 -32.01 -27.11 22.64
C SER A 171 -31.97 -27.38 24.13
#